data_AF-A0A7X0DQV1-F1
#
_entry.id   AF-A0A7X0DQV1-F1
#
_cell.length_a   1.000
_cell.length_b   1.000
_cell.length_c   1.000
_cell.angle_alpha   90.00
_cell.angle_beta   90.00
_cell.angle_gamma   90.00
#
_symmetry.space_group_name_H-M   'P 1'
#
loop_
_entity.id
_entity.type
_entity.pdbx_description
1 polymer ?
#
loop_
_entity_poly.entity_id
_entity_poly.type
_entity_poly.pdbx_seq_one_letter_code
_entity_poly.pdbx_strand_id
1 'polypeptide(L)'
;MNMVKTVLENFNVHTLYLEDRDNTKGAGGLTREYMTLRSNMTQYFRIAPVKPKSNKFSRITTLITPFTYKKLYIAKYSSASVFNDIYAYKGDNKTYDDALGAISAAYLMMSLGYRERSVHFSNQRFL
;
A
#
# COMPACT_ATOMS: atom_id res chain seq x y z
N MET A 1 5.72 6.90 -13.44
CA MET A 1 5.96 8.06 -12.55
C MET A 1 4.91 9.17 -12.64
N ASN A 2 4.56 9.66 -13.84
CA ASN A 2 3.68 10.85 -13.98
C ASN A 2 2.30 10.69 -13.31
N MET A 3 1.65 9.53 -13.45
CA MET A 3 0.36 9.27 -12.79
C MET A 3 0.47 9.29 -11.25
N VAL A 4 1.54 8.71 -10.70
CA VAL A 4 1.80 8.69 -9.25
C VAL A 4 2.01 10.12 -8.74
N LYS A 5 2.79 10.93 -9.47
CA LYS A 5 2.98 12.36 -9.15
C LYS A 5 1.64 13.10 -9.09
N THR A 6 0.80 12.93 -10.11
CA THR A 6 -0.55 13.53 -10.16
C THR A 6 -1.42 13.10 -8.98
N VAL A 7 -1.37 11.83 -8.57
CA VAL A 7 -2.11 11.36 -7.40
C VAL A 7 -1.56 11.98 -6.11
N LEU A 8 -0.24 12.01 -5.93
CA LEU A 8 0.38 12.58 -4.74
C LEU A 8 0.04 14.07 -4.56
N GLU A 9 0.04 14.84 -5.66
CA GLU A 9 -0.30 16.27 -5.69
C GLU A 9 -1.80 16.52 -5.47
N ASN A 10 -2.67 15.80 -6.19
CA ASN A 10 -4.11 16.05 -6.11
C ASN A 10 -4.76 15.55 -4.82
N PHE A 11 -4.20 14.53 -4.17
CA PHE A 11 -4.75 13.96 -2.93
C PHE A 11 -4.09 14.48 -1.67
N ASN A 12 -3.19 15.48 -1.75
CA ASN A 12 -2.46 16.05 -0.61
C ASN A 12 -1.91 14.97 0.33
N VAL A 13 -1.25 13.96 -0.24
CA VAL A 13 -0.77 12.80 0.49
C VAL A 13 0.21 13.22 1.59
N HIS A 14 -0.09 12.91 2.84
CA HIS A 14 0.81 13.20 3.97
C HIS A 14 1.91 12.14 4.11
N THR A 15 1.57 10.86 3.95
CA THR A 15 2.49 9.75 4.15
C THR A 15 2.31 8.71 3.05
N LEU A 16 3.40 8.34 2.41
CA LEU A 16 3.48 7.26 1.43
C LEU A 16 4.16 6.05 2.06
N TYR A 17 3.40 4.96 2.24
CA TYR A 17 3.96 3.68 2.66
C TYR A 17 4.40 2.90 1.42
N LEU A 18 5.68 2.50 1.38
CA LEU A 18 6.27 1.77 0.25
C LEU A 18 6.61 0.36 0.67
N GLU A 19 6.03 -0.64 0.01
CA GLU A 19 6.42 -2.03 0.23
C GLU A 19 7.80 -2.29 -0.41
N ASP A 20 8.86 -2.11 0.39
CA ASP A 20 10.25 -2.28 -0.01
C ASP A 20 10.82 -3.49 0.75
N ARG A 21 10.51 -4.69 0.23
CA ARG A 21 10.71 -5.98 0.91
C ARG A 21 12.17 -6.25 1.29
N ASP A 22 13.09 -5.68 0.54
CA ASP A 22 14.52 -5.95 0.68
C ASP A 22 15.24 -4.88 1.50
N ASN A 23 14.69 -3.67 1.62
CA ASN A 23 15.36 -2.59 2.32
C ASN A 23 14.42 -1.55 2.93
N THR A 24 14.04 -1.78 4.19
CA THR A 24 13.23 -0.83 4.97
C THR A 24 14.05 0.28 5.64
N LYS A 25 15.37 0.32 5.42
CA LYS A 25 16.25 1.37 5.96
C LYS A 25 16.30 2.60 5.06
N GLY A 26 15.60 2.58 3.93
CA GLY A 26 15.53 3.69 2.98
C GLY A 26 16.51 3.61 1.80
N ALA A 27 17.29 2.53 1.72
CA ALA A 27 18.26 2.35 0.65
C ALA A 27 17.77 1.39 -0.45
N GLY A 28 16.51 0.95 -0.40
CA GLY A 28 15.90 0.15 -1.45
C GLY A 28 15.63 0.94 -2.72
N GLY A 29 15.63 0.27 -3.86
CA GLY A 29 15.49 0.90 -5.18
C GLY A 29 14.20 1.70 -5.28
N LEU A 30 13.08 1.11 -4.86
CA LEU A 30 11.78 1.76 -4.86
C LEU A 30 11.77 2.98 -3.93
N THR A 31 12.28 2.84 -2.71
CA THR A 31 12.34 3.98 -1.80
C THR A 31 13.14 5.14 -2.38
N ARG A 32 14.32 4.88 -2.98
CA ARG A 32 15.15 5.91 -3.60
C ARG A 32 14.44 6.59 -4.78
N GLU A 33 13.75 5.82 -5.61
CA GLU A 33 12.97 6.35 -6.72
C GLU A 33 11.91 7.35 -6.24
N TYR A 34 11.18 7.02 -5.17
CA TYR A 34 10.17 7.91 -4.60
C TYR A 34 10.75 9.08 -3.80
N MET A 35 11.93 8.94 -3.20
CA MET A 35 12.65 10.06 -2.60
C MET A 35 13.07 11.08 -3.68
N THR A 36 13.57 10.61 -4.82
CA THR A 36 13.89 11.46 -5.98
C THR A 36 12.63 12.08 -6.59
N LEU A 37 11.51 11.34 -6.63
CA LEU A 37 10.24 11.92 -7.05
C LEU A 37 9.84 13.08 -6.13
N ARG A 38 9.87 12.87 -4.80
CA ARG A 38 9.55 13.89 -3.80
C ARG A 38 10.46 15.11 -3.90
N SER A 39 11.76 14.95 -4.14
CA SER A 39 12.68 16.10 -4.29
C SER A 39 12.38 16.95 -5.53
N ASN A 40 11.68 16.39 -6.52
CA ASN A 40 11.25 17.07 -7.74
C ASN A 40 9.78 17.54 -7.67
N MET A 41 9.20 17.59 -6.47
CA MET A 41 7.84 18.02 -6.21
C MET A 41 7.84 19.21 -5.24
N THR A 42 6.83 20.07 -5.37
CA THR A 42 6.62 21.21 -4.45
C THR A 42 6.01 20.76 -3.13
N GLN A 43 5.17 19.73 -3.16
CA GLN A 43 4.54 19.16 -1.97
C GLN A 43 5.49 18.21 -1.24
N TYR A 44 5.60 18.40 0.08
CA TYR A 44 6.29 17.47 0.96
C TYR A 44 5.34 16.37 1.47
N PHE A 45 5.83 15.13 1.48
CA PHE A 45 5.17 13.99 2.12
C PHE A 45 6.20 13.08 2.78
N ARG A 46 5.84 12.39 3.86
CA ARG A 46 6.70 11.40 4.53
C ARG A 46 6.77 10.12 3.70
N ILE A 47 7.95 9.50 3.62
CA ILE A 47 8.07 8.16 3.03
C ILE A 47 8.33 7.15 4.15
N ALA A 48 7.57 6.07 4.16
CA ALA A 48 7.70 4.99 5.12
C ALA A 48 7.92 3.66 4.38
N PRO A 49 9.16 3.20 4.24
CA PRO A 49 9.44 1.86 3.73
C PRO A 49 8.94 0.80 4.71
N VAL A 50 8.21 -0.18 4.21
CA VAL A 50 7.59 -1.23 5.01
C VAL A 50 7.87 -2.60 4.41
N LYS A 51 8.19 -3.56 5.28
CA LYS A 51 8.31 -4.96 4.92
C LYS A 51 7.20 -5.74 5.62
N PRO A 52 6.26 -6.34 4.87
CA PRO A 52 5.29 -7.25 5.46
C PRO A 52 5.99 -8.47 6.09
N LYS A 53 5.57 -8.83 7.29
CA LYS A 53 5.98 -10.04 8.01
C LYS A 53 4.92 -11.15 7.92
N SER A 54 3.66 -10.73 8.02
CA SER A 54 2.53 -11.66 7.96
C SER A 54 2.37 -12.27 6.57
N ASN A 55 1.63 -13.37 6.47
CA ASN A 55 1.28 -13.97 5.19
C ASN A 55 0.37 -13.04 4.36
N LYS A 56 0.58 -13.00 3.03
CA LYS A 56 -0.19 -12.13 2.11
C LYS A 56 -1.69 -12.47 2.11
N PHE A 57 -2.04 -13.76 2.02
CA PHE A 57 -3.43 -14.22 2.07
C PHE A 57 -4.11 -13.78 3.38
N SER A 58 -3.46 -13.98 4.52
CA SER A 58 -4.00 -13.54 5.82
C SER A 58 -4.28 -12.04 5.85
N ARG A 59 -3.39 -11.19 5.30
CA ARG A 59 -3.67 -9.76 5.18
C ARG A 59 -4.87 -9.48 4.27
N ILE A 60 -4.95 -10.14 3.11
CA ILE A 60 -6.07 -9.96 2.17
C ILE A 60 -7.41 -10.34 2.82
N THR A 61 -7.48 -11.42 3.59
CA THR A 61 -8.72 -11.82 4.29
C THR A 61 -9.25 -10.76 5.26
N THR A 62 -8.40 -9.86 5.75
CA THR A 62 -8.86 -8.74 6.60
C THR A 62 -9.76 -7.75 5.86
N LEU A 63 -9.75 -7.78 4.52
CA LEU A 63 -10.62 -6.98 3.69
C LEU A 63 -12.06 -7.52 3.57
N ILE A 64 -12.33 -8.76 3.99
CA ILE A 64 -13.68 -9.34 3.92
C ILE A 64 -14.69 -8.44 4.61
N THR A 65 -14.42 -8.05 5.86
CA THR A 65 -15.32 -7.17 6.63
C THR A 65 -15.57 -5.83 5.95
N PRO A 66 -14.54 -5.04 5.56
CA PRO A 66 -14.79 -3.75 4.92
C PRO A 66 -15.46 -3.87 3.55
N PHE A 67 -15.29 -4.96 2.79
CA PHE A 67 -16.06 -5.20 1.56
C PHE A 67 -17.52 -5.56 1.88
N THR A 68 -17.77 -6.55 2.75
CA THR A 68 -19.12 -7.02 3.12
C THR A 68 -19.99 -5.89 3.65
N TYR A 69 -19.42 -5.04 4.51
CA TYR A 69 -20.16 -3.94 5.15
C TYR A 69 -19.99 -2.59 4.46
N LYS A 70 -19.48 -2.56 3.22
CA LYS A 70 -19.31 -1.33 2.41
C LYS A 70 -18.51 -0.23 3.13
N LYS A 71 -17.52 -0.60 3.94
CA LYS A 71 -16.59 0.33 4.63
C LYS A 71 -15.36 0.68 3.79
N LEU A 72 -15.20 0.04 2.63
CA LEU A 72 -14.18 0.38 1.63
C LEU A 72 -14.89 0.73 0.31
N TYR A 73 -14.55 1.88 -0.26
CA TYR A 73 -15.03 2.30 -1.57
C TYR A 73 -13.84 2.46 -2.52
N ILE A 74 -13.90 1.77 -3.65
CA ILE A 74 -12.93 1.91 -4.73
C ILE A 74 -13.56 2.80 -5.79
N ALA A 75 -12.91 3.92 -6.07
CA ALA A 75 -13.45 4.90 -7.00
C ALA A 75 -13.49 4.33 -8.44
N LYS A 76 -14.56 4.68 -9.17
CA LYS A 76 -14.83 4.13 -10.51
C LYS A 76 -13.82 4.51 -11.59
N TYR A 77 -12.89 5.44 -11.31
CA TYR A 77 -11.80 5.80 -12.24
C TYR A 77 -10.61 4.81 -12.19
N SER A 78 -10.66 3.76 -11.36
CA SER A 78 -9.68 2.67 -11.41
C SER A 78 -9.76 1.90 -12.73
N SER A 79 -8.64 1.36 -13.18
CA SER A 79 -8.58 0.56 -14.41
C SER A 79 -9.32 -0.77 -14.26
N ALA A 80 -9.81 -1.32 -15.38
CA ALA A 80 -10.42 -2.64 -15.41
C ALA A 80 -9.48 -3.74 -14.86
N SER A 81 -8.17 -3.59 -15.06
CA SER A 81 -7.15 -4.50 -14.51
C SER A 81 -7.13 -4.50 -12.98
N VAL A 82 -7.27 -3.35 -12.33
CA VAL A 82 -7.37 -3.25 -10.86
C VAL A 82 -8.63 -3.92 -10.35
N PHE A 83 -9.77 -3.71 -11.01
CA PHE A 83 -11.00 -4.39 -10.63
C PHE A 83 -10.92 -5.91 -10.84
N ASN A 84 -10.25 -6.38 -11.89
CA ASN A 84 -10.02 -7.80 -12.10
C ASN A 84 -9.11 -8.39 -11.01
N ASP A 85 -8.03 -7.71 -10.64
CA ASP A 85 -7.15 -8.10 -9.52
C ASP A 85 -7.94 -8.26 -8.20
N ILE A 86 -8.88 -7.34 -7.95
CA ILE A 86 -9.69 -7.33 -6.72
C ILE A 86 -10.78 -8.40 -6.72
N TYR A 87 -11.51 -8.57 -7.82
CA TYR A 87 -12.71 -9.41 -7.85
C TYR A 87 -12.48 -10.82 -8.40
N ALA A 88 -11.37 -11.07 -9.10
CA ALA A 88 -11.05 -12.42 -9.59
C ALA A 88 -10.23 -13.24 -8.58
N TYR A 89 -9.77 -12.64 -7.48
CA TYR A 89 -8.92 -13.31 -6.50
C TYR A 89 -9.61 -14.49 -5.81
N LYS A 90 -8.93 -15.65 -5.84
CA LYS A 90 -9.43 -16.90 -5.22
C LYS A 90 -8.50 -17.47 -4.15
N GLY A 91 -7.34 -16.85 -3.91
CA GLY A 91 -6.33 -17.38 -2.99
C GLY A 91 -5.65 -18.66 -3.46
N ASP A 92 -5.74 -18.99 -4.76
CA ASP A 92 -5.17 -20.20 -5.38
C ASP A 92 -3.78 -19.97 -6.02
N ASN A 93 -3.21 -18.76 -5.83
CA ASN A 93 -1.95 -18.29 -6.43
C ASN A 93 -1.92 -18.28 -7.97
N LYS A 94 -3.07 -18.32 -8.65
CA LYS A 94 -3.14 -18.30 -10.13
C LYS A 94 -3.53 -16.94 -10.72
N THR A 95 -4.06 -16.04 -9.90
CA THR A 95 -4.48 -14.70 -10.30
C THR A 95 -3.57 -13.65 -9.67
N TYR A 96 -3.40 -12.51 -10.36
CA TYR A 96 -2.78 -11.33 -9.76
C TYR A 96 -3.57 -10.87 -8.52
N ASP A 97 -2.83 -10.35 -7.55
CA ASP A 97 -3.36 -9.91 -6.25
C ASP A 97 -2.56 -8.71 -5.70
N ASP A 98 -2.03 -7.88 -6.59
CA ASP A 98 -1.16 -6.75 -6.22
C ASP A 98 -1.97 -5.58 -5.67
N ALA A 99 -3.12 -5.27 -6.27
CA ALA A 99 -4.02 -4.23 -5.76
C ALA A 99 -4.63 -4.66 -4.42
N LEU A 100 -5.06 -5.93 -4.28
CA LEU A 100 -5.50 -6.47 -2.99
C LEU A 100 -4.39 -6.46 -1.93
N GLY A 101 -3.17 -6.81 -2.33
CA GLY A 101 -2.00 -6.74 -1.47
C GLY A 101 -1.77 -5.33 -0.92
N ALA A 102 -1.80 -4.32 -1.80
CA ALA A 102 -1.64 -2.92 -1.41
C ALA A 102 -2.80 -2.41 -0.55
N ILE A 103 -4.06 -2.72 -0.91
CA ILE A 103 -5.25 -2.30 -0.16
C ILE A 103 -5.25 -2.93 1.24
N SER A 104 -4.93 -4.23 1.36
CA SER A 104 -4.88 -4.91 2.65
C SER A 104 -3.76 -4.38 3.54
N ALA A 105 -2.60 -4.06 2.95
CA ALA A 105 -1.52 -3.41 3.67
C ALA A 105 -1.97 -2.04 4.20
N ALA A 106 -2.53 -1.19 3.33
CA ALA A 106 -3.03 0.13 3.72
C ALA A 106 -4.10 0.06 4.81
N TYR A 107 -5.07 -0.85 4.67
CA TYR A 107 -6.13 -1.07 5.66
C TYR A 107 -5.54 -1.41 7.04
N LEU A 108 -4.61 -2.36 7.12
CA LEU A 108 -3.96 -2.73 8.38
C LEU A 108 -3.11 -1.60 8.96
N MET A 109 -2.41 -0.83 8.12
CA MET A 109 -1.63 0.32 8.58
C MET A 109 -2.49 1.42 9.22
N MET A 110 -3.71 1.58 8.74
CA MET A 110 -4.65 2.61 9.18
C MET A 110 -5.54 2.16 10.35
N SER A 111 -5.90 0.87 10.40
CA SER A 111 -6.85 0.33 11.39
C SER A 111 -6.20 -0.15 12.68
N LEU A 112 -4.92 -0.50 12.66
CA LEU A 112 -4.23 -1.11 13.79
C LEU A 112 -3.38 -0.11 14.59
N GLY A 113 -3.32 -0.34 15.89
CA GLY A 113 -2.40 0.33 16.81
C GLY A 113 -0.94 -0.07 16.56
N TYR A 114 -0.01 0.59 17.25
CA TYR A 114 1.43 0.34 17.05
C TYR A 114 1.83 -1.11 17.33
N ARG A 115 1.33 -1.70 18.43
CA ARG A 115 1.70 -3.06 18.85
C ARG A 115 1.18 -4.09 17.85
N GLU A 116 -0.06 -3.95 17.42
CA GLU A 116 -0.72 -4.85 16.47
C GLU A 116 -0.07 -4.74 15.08
N ARG A 117 0.27 -3.53 14.61
CA ARG A 117 0.99 -3.35 13.33
C ARG A 117 2.33 -4.08 13.30
N SER A 118 3.03 -4.19 14.43
CA SER A 118 4.33 -4.85 14.52
C SER A 118 4.28 -6.36 14.21
N VAL A 119 3.10 -6.98 14.35
CA VAL A 119 2.83 -8.37 13.95
C VAL A 119 2.79 -8.50 12.43
N HIS A 120 2.23 -7.49 11.75
CA HIS A 120 2.03 -7.52 10.31
C HIS A 120 3.20 -6.96 9.51
N PHE A 121 3.94 -6.00 10.06
CA PHE A 121 4.98 -5.25 9.35
C PHE A 121 6.24 -5.08 10.20
N SER A 122 7.37 -4.86 9.53
CA SER A 122 8.59 -4.35 10.15
C SER A 122 8.35 -3.00 10.82
N ASN A 123 9.24 -2.66 11.76
CA ASN A 123 9.27 -1.32 12.33
C ASN A 123 9.38 -0.29 11.21
N GLN A 124 8.53 0.72 11.28
CA GLN A 124 8.46 1.79 10.30
C GLN A 124 9.49 2.85 10.67
N ARG A 125 10.14 3.40 9.65
CA ARG A 125 10.95 4.62 9.77
C ARG A 125 10.44 5.62 8.76
N PHE A 126 10.21 6.85 9.20
CA PHE A 126 9.89 7.95 8.30
C PHE A 126 11.18 8.56 7.74
N LEU A 127 11.17 8.79 6.44
CA LEU A 127 12.22 9.42 5.65
C LEU A 127 11.68 10.69 4.97
#